data_AF-V6KY48-F1
#
_entry.id   AF-V6KY48-F1
#
_cell.length_a   1.000
_cell.length_b   1.000
_cell.length_c   1.000
_cell.angle_alpha   90.00
_cell.angle_beta   90.00
_cell.angle_gamma   90.00
#
_symmetry.space_group_name_H-M   'P 1'
#
loop_
_entity.id
_entity.type
_entity.pdbx_description
1 polymer ?
#
loop_
_entity_poly.entity_id
_entity_poly.type
_entity_poly.pdbx_seq_one_letter_code
_entity_poly.pdbx_strand_id
1 'polypeptide(L)'
;MRAEAWEPYPDAHGPDGFVQAYVLSYEQAVQKPESRIFRIACATLGVEPEEVLMVGDGHRADGGAAAVGCACHPVDHLPVEQRPHGPRPLLDLLGPA
;
A
#
# COMPACT_ATOMS: atom_id res chain seq x y z
N MET A 1 5.15 24.85 6.87
CA MET A 1 5.30 24.72 5.41
C MET A 1 4.22 23.76 4.97
N ARG A 2 3.13 24.24 4.35
CA ARG A 2 2.18 23.32 3.70
C ARG A 2 2.95 22.78 2.51
N ALA A 3 3.33 21.50 2.57
CA ALA A 3 3.77 20.82 1.37
C ALA A 3 2.62 20.99 0.37
N GLU A 4 2.92 21.54 -0.80
CA GLU A 4 2.06 21.40 -1.97
C GLU A 4 1.67 19.92 -2.02
N ALA A 5 0.37 19.62 -2.10
CA ALA A 5 -0.14 18.26 -1.99
C ALA A 5 0.66 17.35 -2.93
N TRP A 6 1.50 16.47 -2.37
CA TRP A 6 2.23 15.51 -3.16
C TRP A 6 1.21 14.48 -3.63
N GLU A 7 0.66 14.70 -4.82
CA GLU A 7 -0.07 13.68 -5.56
C GLU A 7 0.97 12.93 -6.40
N PRO A 8 1.26 11.64 -6.09
CA PRO A 8 2.21 10.86 -6.89
C PRO A 8 1.76 10.74 -8.36
N TYR A 9 0.47 10.95 -8.61
CA TYR A 9 -0.17 10.98 -9.92
C TYR A 9 -1.28 12.05 -9.90
N PRO A 10 -1.20 13.10 -10.74
CA PRO A 10 -2.13 14.25 -10.71
C PRO A 10 -3.53 13.95 -11.27
N ASP A 11 -3.74 12.76 -11.84
CA ASP A 11 -5.07 12.28 -12.21
C ASP A 11 -5.74 11.65 -10.98
N ALA A 12 -7.01 11.99 -10.73
CA ALA A 12 -7.79 11.60 -9.55
C ALA A 12 -7.88 10.08 -9.31
N HIS A 13 -7.45 9.29 -10.29
CA HIS A 13 -7.19 7.88 -10.17
C HIS A 13 -5.80 7.64 -10.78
N GLY A 14 -4.80 7.31 -9.96
CA GLY A 14 -3.41 7.06 -10.41
C GLY A 14 -3.30 5.96 -11.47
N PRO A 15 -2.10 5.50 -11.82
CA PRO A 15 -1.58 5.21 -13.17
C PRO A 15 -2.46 4.52 -14.22
N ASP A 16 -3.60 3.91 -13.89
CA ASP A 16 -4.58 3.37 -14.84
C ASP A 16 -6.02 3.30 -14.25
N GLY A 17 -6.38 4.14 -13.27
CA GLY A 17 -7.68 4.04 -12.59
C GLY A 17 -7.69 3.14 -11.33
N PHE A 18 -6.56 2.52 -11.00
CA PHE A 18 -6.47 1.50 -9.94
C PHE A 18 -6.16 2.03 -8.53
N VAL A 19 -5.85 3.33 -8.38
CA VAL A 19 -5.53 3.91 -7.07
C VAL A 19 -6.70 4.74 -6.58
N GLN A 20 -7.38 4.30 -5.51
CA GLN A 20 -8.48 5.05 -4.91
C GLN A 20 -8.04 6.07 -3.85
N ALA A 21 -6.88 5.90 -3.23
CA ALA A 21 -6.41 6.77 -2.15
C ALA A 21 -4.89 6.76 -1.97
N TYR A 22 -4.35 7.86 -1.45
CA TYR A 22 -2.97 7.97 -0.95
C TYR A 22 -2.99 8.25 0.55
N VAL A 23 -2.15 7.52 1.30
CA VAL A 23 -1.88 7.80 2.70
C VAL A 23 -0.38 8.02 2.88
N LEU A 24 -0.01 9.27 3.09
CA LEU A 24 1.39 9.72 3.06
C LEU A 24 1.89 9.96 4.49
N SER A 25 3.04 9.39 4.83
CA SER A 25 3.59 9.45 6.19
C SER A 25 3.84 10.88 6.69
N TYR A 26 4.22 11.80 5.79
CA TYR A 26 4.45 13.19 6.16
C TYR A 26 3.15 13.93 6.53
N GLU A 27 2.02 13.55 5.93
CA GLU A 27 0.71 14.15 6.22
C GLU A 27 0.14 13.62 7.53
N GLN A 28 0.39 12.34 7.80
CA GLN A 28 -0.13 11.65 8.98
C GLN A 28 0.79 11.77 10.20
N ALA A 29 2.00 12.33 10.02
CA ALA A 29 3.06 12.41 11.02
C ALA A 29 3.33 11.06 11.73
N VAL A 30 3.26 9.98 10.95
CA VAL A 30 3.47 8.60 11.40
C VAL A 30 4.16 7.84 10.27
N GLN A 31 5.08 6.93 10.60
CA GLN A 31 5.80 6.16 9.60
C GLN A 31 5.61 4.66 9.83
N LYS A 32 5.61 3.89 8.75
CA LYS A 32 5.83 2.44 8.83
C LYS A 32 7.08 2.13 9.68
N PRO A 33 7.04 1.18 10.63
CA PRO A 33 6.02 0.14 10.81
C PRO A 33 4.92 0.47 11.83
N GLU A 34 4.76 1.72 12.24
CA GLU A 34 3.73 2.07 13.22
C GLU A 34 2.32 1.73 12.71
N SER A 35 1.60 0.89 13.45
CA SER A 35 0.28 0.36 13.08
C SER A 35 -0.75 1.43 12.70
N ARG A 36 -0.63 2.65 13.24
CA ARG A 36 -1.56 3.75 12.97
C ARG A 36 -1.61 4.13 11.48
N ILE A 37 -0.49 4.06 10.74
CA ILE A 37 -0.51 4.40 9.30
C ILE A 37 -1.37 3.42 8.48
N PHE A 38 -1.34 2.14 8.84
CA PHE A 38 -2.13 1.10 8.18
C PHE A 38 -3.62 1.19 8.52
N ARG A 39 -3.96 1.51 9.78
CA ARG A 39 -5.36 1.81 10.16
C ARG A 39 -5.92 2.99 9.38
N ILE A 40 -5.11 4.04 9.19
CA ILE A 40 -5.53 5.22 8.40
C ILE A 40 -5.79 4.78 6.95
N ALA A 41 -4.89 4.00 6.33
CA ALA A 41 -5.09 3.49 4.98
C ALA A 41 -6.38 2.67 4.83
N CYS A 42 -6.65 1.72 5.73
CA CYS A 42 -7.87 0.91 5.71
C CYS A 42 -9.12 1.79 5.85
N ALA A 43 -9.11 2.73 6.81
CA ALA A 43 -10.21 3.66 7.02
C ALA A 43 -10.45 4.61 5.82
N THR A 44 -9.39 5.07 5.16
CA THR A 44 -9.51 5.90 3.95
C THR A 44 -10.11 5.11 2.78
N LEU A 45 -9.81 3.82 2.67
CA LEU A 45 -10.41 2.94 1.66
C LEU A 45 -11.81 2.44 2.03
N GLY A 46 -12.22 2.54 3.30
CA GLY A 46 -13.49 2.01 3.80
C GLY A 46 -13.53 0.47 3.83
N VAL A 47 -12.37 -0.17 4.01
CA VAL A 47 -12.21 -1.64 4.02
C VAL A 47 -11.69 -2.08 5.39
N GLU A 48 -12.18 -3.21 5.90
CA GLU A 48 -11.67 -3.76 7.16
C GLU A 48 -10.25 -4.32 6.99
N PRO A 49 -9.35 -4.16 7.97
CA PRO A 49 -7.96 -4.59 7.83
C PRO A 49 -7.78 -6.06 7.44
N GLU A 50 -8.66 -6.95 7.91
CA GLU A 50 -8.65 -8.39 7.62
C GLU A 50 -8.94 -8.71 6.14
N GLU A 51 -9.53 -7.77 5.41
CA GLU A 51 -9.82 -7.86 3.98
C GLU A 51 -8.71 -7.22 3.12
N VAL A 52 -7.63 -6.74 3.74
CA VAL A 52 -6.52 -6.03 3.08
C VAL A 52 -5.26 -6.89 2.99
N LEU A 53 -4.65 -6.90 1.80
CA LEU A 53 -3.30 -7.43 1.56
C LEU A 53 -2.29 -6.27 1.46
N MET A 54 -1.40 -6.15 2.45
CA MET A 54 -0.25 -5.26 2.40
C MET A 54 0.87 -5.89 1.55
N VAL A 55 1.26 -5.23 0.47
CA VAL A 55 2.34 -5.66 -0.43
C VAL A 55 3.49 -4.66 -0.37
N GLY A 56 4.71 -5.12 -0.09
CA GLY A 56 5.88 -4.25 -0.03
C GLY A 56 7.19 -5.00 0.15
N ASP A 57 8.31 -4.33 -0.14
CA ASP A 57 9.67 -4.88 -0.09
C ASP A 57 10.38 -4.67 1.24
N GLY A 58 9.86 -3.78 2.09
CA GLY A 58 10.40 -3.51 3.41
C GLY A 58 9.84 -4.48 4.44
N HIS A 59 10.40 -5.68 4.56
CA HIS A 59 9.93 -6.71 5.53
C HIS A 59 9.55 -6.14 6.92
N ARG A 60 10.43 -5.32 7.50
CA ARG A 60 10.15 -4.68 8.80
C ARG A 60 9.11 -3.57 8.70
N ALA A 61 9.23 -2.70 7.69
CA ALA A 61 8.39 -1.52 7.56
C ALA A 61 6.94 -1.92 7.21
N ASP A 62 6.77 -2.74 6.19
CA ASP A 62 5.48 -3.19 5.67
C ASP A 62 4.84 -4.25 6.56
N GLY A 63 5.67 -5.09 7.21
CA GLY A 63 5.20 -6.08 8.18
C GLY A 63 4.41 -5.49 9.37
N GLY A 64 4.53 -4.19 9.63
CA GLY A 64 3.72 -3.49 10.63
C GLY A 64 2.21 -3.54 10.38
N ALA A 65 1.78 -3.83 9.14
CA ALA A 65 0.37 -4.01 8.81
C ALA A 65 -0.26 -5.23 9.51
N ALA A 66 0.53 -6.28 9.78
CA ALA A 66 0.04 -7.47 10.48
C ALA A 66 -0.45 -7.14 11.90
N ALA A 67 0.07 -6.06 12.52
CA ALA A 67 -0.38 -5.62 13.84
C ALA A 67 -1.80 -5.04 13.86
N VAL A 68 -2.42 -4.83 12.69
CA VAL A 68 -3.80 -4.34 12.56
C VAL A 68 -4.75 -5.32 11.92
N GLY A 69 -4.29 -6.54 11.56
CA GLY A 69 -5.13 -7.57 10.96
C GLY A 69 -4.89 -7.81 9.47
N CYS A 70 -4.13 -6.94 8.80
CA CYS A 70 -3.81 -7.13 7.38
C CYS A 70 -2.99 -8.39 7.14
N ALA A 71 -3.33 -9.10 6.06
CA ALA A 71 -2.40 -10.05 5.46
C ALA A 71 -1.21 -9.28 4.88
N CYS A 72 -0.01 -9.88 4.93
CA CYS A 72 1.21 -9.26 4.40
C CYS A 72 1.85 -10.18 3.36
N HIS A 73 2.18 -9.64 2.19
CA HIS A 73 2.94 -10.32 1.15
C HIS A 73 4.23 -9.55 0.86
N PRO A 74 5.40 -10.03 1.34
CA PRO A 74 6.67 -9.39 1.00
C PRO A 74 7.01 -9.63 -0.47
N VAL A 75 7.62 -8.64 -1.12
CA VAL A 75 8.16 -8.78 -2.48
C VAL A 75 9.64 -8.46 -2.50
N ASP A 76 10.41 -9.15 -3.34
CA ASP A 76 11.83 -8.85 -3.49
C ASP A 76 12.04 -7.52 -4.23
N HIS A 77 12.96 -6.70 -3.71
CA HIS A 77 13.39 -5.48 -4.39
C HIS A 77 14.35 -5.83 -5.53
N LEU A 78 13.78 -6.26 -6.66
CA LEU A 78 14.54 -6.60 -7.87
C LEU A 78 14.60 -5.40 -8.85
N PRO A 79 15.68 -5.29 -9.66
CA PRO A 79 15.74 -4.37 -10.80
C PRO A 79 14.53 -4.50 -11.73
N VAL A 80 14.14 -3.42 -12.41
CA VAL A 80 12.93 -3.37 -13.27
C VAL A 80 12.90 -4.48 -14.32
N GLU A 81 14.06 -4.77 -14.92
CA GLU A 81 14.26 -5.77 -15.97
C GLU A 81 14.03 -7.19 -15.45
N GLN A 82 14.17 -7.40 -14.14
CA GLN A 82 13.96 -8.68 -13.47
C GLN A 82 12.54 -8.82 -12.90
N ARG A 83 11.69 -7.79 -13.03
CA ARG A 83 10.28 -7.81 -12.63
C ARG A 83 9.35 -7.49 -13.82
N PRO A 84 9.40 -8.27 -14.92
CA PRO A 84 8.64 -7.99 -16.14
C PRO A 84 7.11 -8.04 -15.95
N HIS A 85 6.64 -8.53 -14.81
CA HIS A 85 5.21 -8.63 -14.48
C HIS A 85 4.81 -7.77 -13.28
N GLY A 86 5.78 -7.07 -12.65
CA GLY A 86 5.54 -6.29 -11.44
C GLY A 86 4.72 -7.06 -10.40
N PRO A 87 3.73 -6.41 -9.75
CA PRO A 87 2.87 -7.06 -8.76
C PRO A 87 1.71 -7.87 -9.37
N ARG A 88 1.55 -7.93 -10.70
CA ARG A 88 0.39 -8.57 -11.34
C ARG A 88 0.14 -10.03 -10.93
N PRO A 89 1.16 -10.90 -10.73
CA PRO A 89 0.93 -12.27 -10.26
C PRO A 89 0.23 -12.35 -8.88
N LEU A 90 0.24 -11.28 -8.09
CA LEU A 90 -0.46 -11.25 -6.80
C LEU A 90 -1.98 -11.25 -6.94
N LEU A 91 -2.51 -10.89 -8.11
CA LEU A 91 -3.95 -10.93 -8.38
C LEU A 91 -4.50 -12.35 -8.34
N ASP A 92 -3.66 -13.37 -8.58
CA ASP A 92 -4.05 -14.79 -8.47
C ASP A 92 -4.43 -15.18 -7.02
N LEU A 93 -4.07 -14.34 -6.03
CA LEU A 93 -4.42 -14.54 -4.61
C LEU A 93 -5.85 -14.13 -4.27
N LEU A 94 -6.52 -13.33 -5.12
CA LEU A 94 -7.84 -12.75 -4.82
C LEU A 94 -9.01 -13.72 -5.03
N GLY A 95 -8.75 -14.95 -5.48
CA GLY A 95 -9.78 -15.94 -5.80
C GLY A 95 -10.65 -15.52 -7.01
N PRO A 96 -11.53 -16.40 -7.50
CA PRO A 96 -12.50 -16.01 -8.51
C PRO A 96 -13.51 -15.01 -7.94
N ALA A 97 -13.83 -13.98 -8.74
CA ALA A 97 -14.90 -13.02 -8.47
C ALA A 97 -16.30 -13.64 -8.57
#